data_AF-A0A3M0KBE9-F1
#
_entry.id   AF-A0A3M0KBE9-F1
#
_cell.length_a   1.000
_cell.length_b   1.000
_cell.length_c   1.000
_cell.angle_alpha   90.00
_cell.angle_beta   90.00
_cell.angle_gamma   90.00
#
_symmetry.space_group_name_H-M   'P 1'
#
loop_
_entity.id
_entity.type
_entity.pdbx_description
1 polymer ?
#
loop_
_entity_poly.entity_id
_entity_poly.type
_entity_poly.pdbx_seq_one_letter_code
_entity_poly.pdbx_strand_id
1 'polypeptide(L)'
;MLWLLLLQVFASCLWLGHSEVVTSFASCSQFFHAGTPPNNVLEPQNPAWICQRYSNAYHFATLYNKDKRIPAYSAYIYQPGPGARSKSWFVEPQLINPTYPKNMDTEYSLQKKYKITPQQIGQSQAINQDYNNLKDLNRGHLSPSCHRNGNNSKWSTFTLTNIVPQNSTLNQGTWNDYETTTMALQTQGCNITYVIVGAVPGNTYISSRRVNVPSHIWSAACCQTNTGMKTWAVIAENNRDQVQNLTLAELETSLTQLYGKGKCWVIGDVPDAWSLAIVTPSHKKGCKANLGNYRRVHLASLPRKVMEQIVLSVITWHIQDSQGISPSQQRFRKGTSCLENLISFDDQMTSPVDEGRGCANVCLDFNKSFGTVTHGILMEKPSAYGLQRCSLGWDRNSLMSRPRECW
;
A
#
# COMPACT_ATOMS: atom_id res chain seq x y z
N MET A 1 49.07 -8.40 -3.15
CA MET A 1 48.04 -8.85 -2.17
C MET A 1 47.68 -7.80 -1.14
N LEU A 2 48.62 -7.16 -0.41
CA LEU A 2 48.28 -6.21 0.67
C LEU A 2 47.34 -5.05 0.25
N TRP A 3 47.52 -4.51 -0.96
CA TRP A 3 46.65 -3.45 -1.51
C TRP A 3 45.22 -3.91 -1.83
N LEU A 4 45.01 -5.18 -2.20
CA LEU A 4 43.66 -5.72 -2.45
C LEU A 4 42.89 -5.93 -1.14
N LEU A 5 43.59 -6.31 -0.06
CA LEU A 5 43.01 -6.39 1.28
C LEU A 5 42.61 -5.01 1.82
N LEU A 6 43.41 -3.97 1.59
CA LEU A 6 43.03 -2.59 1.94
C LEU A 6 41.78 -2.11 1.18
N LEU A 7 41.68 -2.40 -0.12
CA LEU A 7 40.49 -2.09 -0.93
C LEU A 7 39.23 -2.83 -0.44
N GLN A 8 39.35 -4.09 0.01
CA GLN A 8 38.24 -4.82 0.62
C GLN A 8 37.82 -4.22 1.98
N VAL A 9 38.78 -3.78 2.81
CA VAL A 9 38.48 -3.09 4.07
C VAL A 9 37.74 -1.77 3.81
N PHE A 10 38.19 -0.95 2.85
CA PHE A 10 37.47 0.29 2.48
C PHE A 10 36.08 0.02 1.88
N ALA A 11 35.90 -1.05 1.10
CA ALA A 11 34.58 -1.44 0.58
C ALA A 11 33.63 -1.92 1.71
N SER A 12 34.14 -2.60 2.74
CA SER A 12 33.35 -3.01 3.90
C SER A 12 32.94 -1.84 4.83
N CYS A 13 33.65 -0.70 4.76
CA CYS A 13 33.34 0.49 5.57
C CYS A 13 32.28 1.43 4.94
N LEU A 14 31.71 1.11 3.78
CA LEU A 14 30.61 1.90 3.19
C LEU A 14 29.22 1.59 3.79
N TRP A 15 29.11 0.56 4.64
CA TRP A 15 27.90 0.26 5.42
C TRP A 15 27.81 1.12 6.69
N LEU A 16 28.05 2.43 6.54
CA LEU A 16 27.71 3.41 7.56
C LEU A 16 26.19 3.46 7.68
N GLY A 17 25.67 3.28 8.90
CA GLY A 17 24.23 3.24 9.13
C GLY A 17 23.49 4.45 8.55
N HIS A 18 22.22 4.26 8.22
CA HIS A 18 21.21 5.30 8.06
C HIS A 18 20.56 5.46 9.47
N SER A 19 19.49 6.19 9.79
CA SER A 19 18.52 7.03 9.10
C SER A 19 18.92 7.73 7.86
N GLU A 20 17.87 8.00 7.12
CA GLU A 20 17.77 8.80 5.95
C GLU A 20 16.26 8.90 5.68
N VAL A 21 15.82 9.97 5.03
CA VAL A 21 14.56 9.91 4.29
C VAL A 21 14.86 9.07 3.06
N VAL A 22 14.47 7.81 3.12
CA VAL A 22 14.80 6.75 2.15
C VAL A 22 13.72 6.64 1.07
N THR A 23 14.03 5.92 0.00
CA THR A 23 13.05 5.54 -1.03
C THR A 23 12.28 4.26 -0.67
N SER A 24 12.80 3.45 0.25
CA SER A 24 12.13 2.26 0.81
C SER A 24 12.76 1.88 2.16
N PHE A 25 12.09 1.06 2.96
CA PHE A 25 12.60 0.63 4.27
C PHE A 25 13.76 -0.38 4.22
N ALA A 26 14.40 -0.62 3.07
CA ALA A 26 15.48 -1.60 2.93
C ALA A 26 16.60 -1.41 3.97
N SER A 27 16.99 -0.17 4.27
CA SER A 27 18.06 0.16 5.21
C SER A 27 17.66 -0.05 6.69
N CYS A 28 16.38 -0.20 7.01
CA CYS A 28 15.87 -0.42 8.37
C CYS A 28 14.80 -1.53 8.44
N SER A 29 14.92 -2.54 7.57
CA SER A 29 13.96 -3.64 7.43
C SER A 29 13.83 -4.48 8.70
N GLN A 30 14.82 -4.47 9.60
CA GLN A 30 14.79 -5.20 10.88
C GLN A 30 13.63 -4.82 11.82
N PHE A 31 12.94 -3.71 11.59
CA PHE A 31 11.76 -3.33 12.38
C PHE A 31 10.45 -3.97 11.88
N PHE A 32 10.52 -4.73 10.80
CA PHE A 32 9.39 -5.44 10.19
C PHE A 32 9.61 -6.95 10.27
N HIS A 33 8.54 -7.71 10.52
CA HIS A 33 8.61 -9.16 10.51
C HIS A 33 9.02 -9.65 9.11
N ALA A 34 10.00 -10.56 9.04
CA ALA A 34 10.64 -11.02 7.81
C ALA A 34 11.20 -9.90 6.88
N GLY A 35 11.37 -8.67 7.39
CA GLY A 35 11.77 -7.51 6.59
C GLY A 35 10.65 -6.89 5.74
N THR A 36 9.41 -7.35 5.88
CA THR A 36 8.28 -7.01 4.99
C THR A 36 7.42 -5.86 5.56
N PRO A 37 7.45 -4.66 4.97
CA PRO A 37 6.55 -3.58 5.37
C PRO A 37 5.10 -3.82 4.91
N PRO A 38 4.11 -3.15 5.53
CA PRO A 38 2.74 -3.13 5.04
C PRO A 38 2.61 -2.74 3.56
N ASN A 39 1.55 -3.23 2.92
CA ASN A 39 1.26 -2.95 1.52
C ASN A 39 0.96 -1.46 1.25
N ASN A 40 0.92 -1.10 -0.03
CA ASN A 40 0.68 0.27 -0.51
C ASN A 40 -0.74 0.81 -0.20
N VAL A 41 -1.63 0.04 0.45
CA VAL A 41 -2.92 0.56 0.94
C VAL A 41 -2.68 1.63 2.01
N LEU A 42 -1.65 1.49 2.84
CA LEU A 42 -1.30 2.50 3.85
C LEU A 42 -0.47 3.68 3.30
N GLU A 43 -0.06 3.63 2.03
CA GLU A 43 0.79 4.67 1.43
C GLU A 43 -0.01 5.95 1.10
N PRO A 44 0.38 7.11 1.62
CA PRO A 44 -0.23 8.40 1.28
C PRO A 44 0.22 8.90 -0.10
N GLN A 45 -0.43 9.94 -0.64
CA GLN A 45 -0.06 10.50 -1.95
C GLN A 45 1.34 11.16 -1.98
N ASN A 46 1.76 11.76 -0.86
CA ASN A 46 3.06 12.41 -0.74
C ASN A 46 3.84 11.82 0.46
N PRO A 47 4.36 10.58 0.31
CA PRO A 47 5.04 9.87 1.38
C PRO A 47 6.45 10.41 1.65
N ALA A 48 6.95 10.09 2.83
CA ALA A 48 8.37 9.95 3.13
C ALA A 48 8.58 8.68 3.95
N TRP A 49 9.42 7.78 3.46
CA TRP A 49 9.90 6.64 4.23
C TRP A 49 11.05 7.14 5.11
N ILE A 50 10.91 7.01 6.42
CA ILE A 50 11.87 7.51 7.39
C ILE A 50 12.37 6.31 8.19
N CYS A 51 13.63 5.93 7.98
CA CYS A 51 14.31 5.10 8.95
C CYS A 51 14.76 6.02 10.09
N GLN A 52 14.22 5.84 11.30
CA GLN A 52 14.40 6.78 12.41
C GLN A 52 15.70 6.49 13.16
N ARG A 53 16.57 7.51 13.30
CA ARG A 53 17.91 7.35 13.93
C ARG A 53 18.25 8.52 14.81
N TYR A 54 18.89 8.15 15.90
CA TYR A 54 19.36 9.07 16.91
C TYR A 54 20.67 8.51 17.48
N SER A 55 21.65 9.38 17.72
CA SER A 55 22.99 8.99 18.17
C SER A 55 23.64 7.91 17.28
N ASN A 56 23.54 8.10 15.97
CA ASN A 56 24.07 7.23 14.91
C ASN A 56 23.47 5.82 14.77
N ALA A 57 22.51 5.41 15.59
CA ALA A 57 21.82 4.11 15.51
C ALA A 57 20.35 4.25 15.10
N TYR A 58 19.81 3.28 14.33
CA TYR A 58 18.37 3.22 14.05
C TYR A 58 17.58 2.75 15.27
N HIS A 59 16.35 3.24 15.42
CA HIS A 59 15.44 2.85 16.51
C HIS A 59 14.05 2.40 16.02
N PHE A 60 13.58 2.86 14.86
CA PHE A 60 12.33 2.40 14.23
C PHE A 60 12.25 2.81 12.75
N ALA A 61 11.18 2.40 12.08
CA ALA A 61 10.76 2.91 10.79
C ALA A 61 9.45 3.70 10.91
N THR A 62 9.26 4.74 10.10
CA THR A 62 8.02 5.52 10.02
C THR A 62 7.70 5.81 8.55
N LEU A 63 6.46 5.56 8.13
CA LEU A 63 5.93 6.06 6.86
C LEU A 63 5.16 7.36 7.15
N TYR A 64 5.67 8.48 6.68
CA TYR A 64 5.16 9.81 7.00
C TYR A 64 4.37 10.43 5.86
N ASN A 65 3.21 11.02 6.16
CA ASN A 65 2.39 11.76 5.21
C ASN A 65 2.71 13.25 5.30
N LYS A 66 3.49 13.77 4.34
CA LYS A 66 3.94 15.17 4.35
C LYS A 66 2.79 16.18 4.18
N ASP A 67 1.72 15.81 3.47
CA ASP A 67 0.56 16.69 3.25
C ASP A 67 -0.28 16.86 4.51
N LYS A 68 -0.45 15.76 5.27
CA LYS A 68 -1.20 15.74 6.53
C LYS A 68 -0.34 16.05 7.76
N ARG A 69 0.99 16.05 7.60
CA ARG A 69 2.03 16.23 8.63
C ARG A 69 1.90 15.27 9.82
N ILE A 70 1.43 14.05 9.56
CA ILE A 70 1.33 12.96 10.52
C ILE A 70 1.93 11.66 9.94
N PRO A 71 2.44 10.74 10.78
CA PRO A 71 2.74 9.39 10.35
C PRO A 71 1.48 8.66 9.88
N ALA A 72 1.59 7.91 8.77
CA ALA A 72 0.63 6.88 8.40
C ALA A 72 0.80 5.66 9.32
N TYR A 73 2.05 5.25 9.56
CA TYR A 73 2.42 4.28 10.60
C TYR A 73 3.88 4.44 11.06
N SER A 74 4.18 3.92 12.25
CA SER A 74 5.52 3.62 12.76
C SER A 74 5.64 2.12 13.10
N ALA A 75 6.73 1.48 12.66
CA ALA A 75 7.04 0.07 12.89
C ALA A 75 8.30 -0.09 13.73
N TYR A 76 8.25 -0.95 14.76
CA TYR A 76 9.34 -1.13 15.73
C TYR A 76 9.30 -2.51 16.40
N ILE A 77 10.42 -2.87 17.05
CA ILE A 77 10.48 -4.03 17.95
C ILE A 77 10.14 -3.56 19.37
N TYR A 78 9.22 -4.25 20.05
CA TYR A 78 8.85 -4.00 21.44
C TYR A 78 9.98 -4.47 22.37
N GLN A 79 10.59 -3.53 23.09
CA GLN A 79 11.75 -3.74 23.98
C GLN A 79 11.64 -2.80 25.19
N PRO A 80 10.66 -2.99 26.10
CA PRO A 80 10.51 -2.15 27.29
C PRO A 80 11.75 -2.26 28.19
N GLY A 81 12.13 -1.17 28.81
CA GLY A 81 13.28 -1.14 29.71
C GLY A 81 13.51 0.22 30.37
N PRO A 82 14.56 0.34 31.21
CA PRO A 82 14.90 1.57 31.92
C PRO A 82 15.31 2.71 30.97
N GLY A 83 15.26 3.93 31.49
CA GLY A 83 15.70 5.15 30.80
C GLY A 83 14.71 6.31 30.94
N ALA A 84 15.20 7.53 30.76
CA ALA A 84 14.42 8.76 30.90
C ALA A 84 13.68 9.13 29.60
N ARG A 85 12.53 9.81 29.73
CA ARG A 85 11.86 10.51 28.61
C ARG A 85 12.72 11.70 28.16
N SER A 86 12.66 12.05 26.87
CA SER A 86 13.32 13.27 26.37
C SER A 86 12.60 14.52 26.89
N LYS A 87 13.36 15.59 27.12
CA LYS A 87 12.82 16.95 27.31
C LYS A 87 12.77 17.76 25.99
N SER A 88 13.46 17.28 24.96
CA SER A 88 13.57 17.91 23.64
C SER A 88 12.71 17.17 22.61
N TRP A 89 12.15 17.93 21.67
CA TRP A 89 11.48 17.42 20.49
C TRP A 89 12.40 17.55 19.28
N PHE A 90 12.33 16.56 18.39
CA PHE A 90 13.17 16.46 17.19
C PHE A 90 12.33 16.55 15.91
N VAL A 91 13.01 16.83 14.81
CA VAL A 91 12.50 16.85 13.43
C VAL A 91 13.54 16.19 12.52
N GLU A 92 13.12 15.74 11.33
CA GLU A 92 14.02 15.07 10.38
C GLU A 92 14.69 16.09 9.45
N PRO A 93 16.03 16.26 9.47
CA PRO A 93 16.69 17.28 8.67
C PRO A 93 16.55 17.03 7.15
N GLN A 94 16.49 15.77 6.72
CA GLN A 94 16.42 15.41 5.28
C GLN A 94 15.09 15.84 4.63
N LEU A 95 14.02 15.98 5.42
CA LEU A 95 12.75 16.51 4.91
C LEU A 95 12.86 18.00 4.55
N ILE A 96 13.83 18.72 5.12
CA ILE A 96 14.10 20.13 4.79
C ILE A 96 15.03 20.20 3.57
N ASN A 97 16.13 19.43 3.60
CA ASN A 97 17.08 19.33 2.51
C ASN A 97 17.75 17.94 2.57
N PRO A 98 17.70 17.13 1.50
CA PRO A 98 18.27 15.78 1.48
C PRO A 98 19.76 15.69 1.84
N THR A 99 20.52 16.77 1.70
CA THR A 99 21.96 16.83 2.05
C THR A 99 22.23 17.00 3.55
N TYR A 100 21.20 17.23 4.37
CA TYR A 100 21.37 17.48 5.81
C TYR A 100 21.72 16.20 6.60
N PRO A 101 22.40 16.31 7.77
CA PRO A 101 22.93 15.18 8.54
C PRO A 101 21.85 14.19 8.95
N LYS A 102 22.12 12.90 8.73
CA LYS A 102 21.19 11.80 8.84
C LYS A 102 20.37 11.76 10.15
N ASN A 103 20.99 11.93 11.32
CA ASN A 103 20.27 11.88 12.61
C ASN A 103 19.16 12.94 12.71
N MET A 104 18.05 12.61 13.37
CA MET A 104 17.06 13.59 13.81
C MET A 104 17.72 14.66 14.70
N ASP A 105 17.28 15.91 14.58
CA ASP A 105 17.85 17.04 15.34
C ASP A 105 16.73 17.99 15.82
N THR A 106 17.04 18.84 16.79
CA THR A 106 16.14 19.86 17.30
C THR A 106 16.00 21.01 16.31
N GLU A 107 14.80 21.60 16.23
CA GLU A 107 14.57 22.79 15.39
C GLU A 107 15.54 23.93 15.71
N TYR A 108 15.91 24.10 16.99
CA TYR A 108 16.86 25.14 17.42
C TYR A 108 18.27 24.93 16.85
N SER A 109 18.78 23.69 16.89
CA SER A 109 20.08 23.35 16.28
C SER A 109 20.07 23.63 14.78
N LEU A 110 19.03 23.20 14.08
CA LEU A 110 18.89 23.38 12.63
C LEU A 110 18.79 24.85 12.23
N GLN A 111 17.97 25.65 12.93
CA GLN A 111 17.89 27.11 12.73
C GLN A 111 19.26 27.78 12.94
N LYS A 112 19.95 27.47 14.05
CA LYS A 112 21.26 28.05 14.38
C LYS A 112 22.34 27.70 13.35
N LYS A 113 22.36 26.44 12.89
CA LYS A 113 23.38 25.88 12.01
C LYS A 113 23.16 26.26 10.54
N TYR A 114 21.94 26.17 10.04
CA TYR A 114 21.61 26.37 8.61
C TYR A 114 20.99 27.73 8.29
N LYS A 115 20.77 28.59 9.30
CA LYS A 115 20.15 29.93 9.16
C LYS A 115 18.75 29.89 8.53
N ILE A 116 18.03 28.80 8.77
CA ILE A 116 16.63 28.60 8.37
C ILE A 116 15.68 29.04 9.49
N THR A 117 14.41 29.24 9.13
CA THR A 117 13.31 29.60 10.03
C THR A 117 12.46 28.38 10.42
N PRO A 118 11.68 28.42 11.51
CA PRO A 118 10.70 27.37 11.84
C PRO A 118 9.70 27.14 10.69
N GLN A 119 9.30 28.19 9.98
CA GLN A 119 8.37 28.10 8.85
C GLN A 119 8.96 27.28 7.70
N GLN A 120 10.26 27.42 7.40
CA GLN A 120 10.95 26.60 6.39
C GLN A 120 11.04 25.14 6.82
N ILE A 121 11.32 24.85 8.10
CA ILE A 121 11.26 23.47 8.65
C ILE A 121 9.83 22.91 8.49
N GLY A 122 8.83 23.72 8.83
CA GLY A 122 7.42 23.37 8.80
C GLY A 122 6.80 23.22 7.40
N GLN A 123 7.54 23.43 6.31
CA GLN A 123 7.04 23.21 4.96
C GLN A 123 6.75 21.72 4.73
N SER A 124 7.68 20.84 5.09
CA SER A 124 7.65 19.40 4.79
C SER A 124 7.25 18.49 5.95
N GLN A 125 7.21 19.01 7.17
CA GLN A 125 6.85 18.26 8.38
C GLN A 125 6.15 19.14 9.43
N ALA A 126 5.65 18.52 10.50
CA ALA A 126 5.17 19.22 11.68
C ALA A 126 6.34 19.81 12.48
N ILE A 127 6.11 20.97 13.09
CA ILE A 127 7.05 21.64 14.02
C ILE A 127 6.44 21.73 15.42
N ASN A 128 7.26 21.97 16.45
CA ASN A 128 6.83 21.98 17.85
C ASN A 128 5.75 23.05 18.10
N GLN A 129 5.80 24.17 17.37
CA GLN A 129 4.76 25.20 17.38
C GLN A 129 3.39 24.69 16.94
N ASP A 130 3.32 23.69 16.04
CA ASP A 130 2.04 23.13 15.58
C ASP A 130 1.27 22.44 16.70
N TYR A 131 1.98 21.97 17.73
CA TYR A 131 1.43 21.30 18.90
C TYR A 131 1.46 22.18 20.17
N ASN A 132 1.43 23.51 20.03
CA ASN A 132 1.25 24.44 21.14
C ASN A 132 -0.24 24.69 21.40
N ASN A 133 -0.59 24.98 22.66
CA ASN A 133 -1.95 25.36 23.09
C ASN A 133 -3.04 24.37 22.66
N LEU A 134 -2.72 23.08 22.65
CA LEU A 134 -3.69 22.02 22.38
C LEU A 134 -4.80 22.05 23.45
N LYS A 135 -6.05 21.96 23.00
CA LYS A 135 -7.21 21.74 23.86
C LYS A 135 -7.72 20.33 23.61
N ASP A 136 -7.90 19.56 24.68
CA ASP A 136 -8.41 18.18 24.67
C ASP A 136 -7.60 17.19 23.78
N LEU A 137 -6.38 17.57 23.38
CA LEU A 137 -5.45 16.80 22.56
C LEU A 137 -4.04 16.77 23.19
N ASN A 138 -3.39 15.61 23.11
CA ASN A 138 -2.01 15.34 23.50
C ASN A 138 -1.13 15.06 22.27
N ARG A 139 0.19 15.03 22.48
CA ARG A 139 1.20 14.55 21.51
C ARG A 139 1.28 13.02 21.58
N GLY A 140 0.33 12.35 20.93
CA GLY A 140 0.24 10.89 20.86
C GLY A 140 1.40 10.31 20.08
N HIS A 141 2.07 9.30 20.64
CA HIS A 141 3.20 8.63 19.99
C HIS A 141 2.71 7.37 19.29
N LEU A 142 3.19 7.08 18.08
CA LEU A 142 2.93 5.79 17.44
C LEU A 142 3.95 4.72 17.87
N SER A 143 5.24 5.08 17.93
CA SER A 143 6.22 4.31 18.69
C SER A 143 6.40 4.95 20.07
N PRO A 144 5.83 4.41 21.15
CA PRO A 144 5.83 5.07 22.45
C PRO A 144 7.11 4.77 23.24
N SER A 145 7.49 5.72 24.10
CA SER A 145 8.75 5.66 24.88
C SER A 145 8.76 4.55 25.95
N CYS A 146 7.59 4.09 26.40
CA CYS A 146 7.45 2.96 27.34
C CYS A 146 7.95 1.64 26.73
N HIS A 147 7.74 1.41 25.43
CA HIS A 147 8.14 0.19 24.71
C HIS A 147 9.64 0.12 24.39
N ARG A 148 10.46 1.06 24.89
CA ARG A 148 11.88 1.22 24.55
C ARG A 148 12.82 1.05 25.75
N ASN A 149 14.02 0.57 25.50
CA ASN A 149 15.09 0.40 26.49
C ASN A 149 16.26 1.35 26.19
N GLY A 150 16.78 2.01 27.21
CA GLY A 150 17.89 2.97 27.14
C GLY A 150 17.46 4.38 26.70
N ASN A 151 18.22 5.38 27.15
CA ASN A 151 17.94 6.80 26.90
C ASN A 151 17.86 7.12 25.40
N ASN A 152 18.82 6.71 24.59
CA ASN A 152 18.85 7.02 23.15
C ASN A 152 17.61 6.49 22.43
N SER A 153 17.21 5.24 22.68
CA SER A 153 16.02 4.63 22.10
C SER A 153 14.75 5.33 22.57
N LYS A 154 14.65 5.64 23.87
CA LYS A 154 13.53 6.41 24.42
C LYS A 154 13.45 7.85 23.91
N TRP A 155 14.58 8.49 23.61
CA TRP A 155 14.62 9.87 23.10
C TRP A 155 14.31 9.93 21.61
N SER A 156 14.69 8.91 20.83
CA SER A 156 14.35 8.80 19.41
C SER A 156 12.85 8.85 19.13
N THR A 157 11.98 8.45 20.08
CA THR A 157 10.53 8.48 19.89
C THR A 157 9.94 9.90 19.93
N PHE A 158 10.70 10.90 20.36
CA PHE A 158 10.28 12.31 20.48
C PHE A 158 10.56 13.14 19.21
N THR A 159 10.71 12.48 18.05
CA THR A 159 10.61 13.19 16.76
C THR A 159 9.14 13.42 16.39
N LEU A 160 8.82 14.61 15.90
CA LEU A 160 7.44 14.98 15.52
C LEU A 160 6.90 14.19 14.32
N THR A 161 7.78 13.52 13.56
CA THR A 161 7.35 12.58 12.51
C THR A 161 6.74 11.29 13.07
N ASN A 162 6.94 10.99 14.36
CA ASN A 162 6.33 9.87 15.09
C ASN A 162 5.04 10.26 15.85
N ILE A 163 4.58 11.51 15.74
CA ILE A 163 3.54 12.09 16.60
C ILE A 163 2.25 12.40 15.82
N VAL A 164 1.12 12.17 16.48
CA VAL A 164 -0.21 12.63 16.04
C VAL A 164 -0.90 13.46 17.14
N PRO A 165 -1.86 14.33 16.78
CA PRO A 165 -2.78 14.91 17.77
C PRO A 165 -3.76 13.83 18.23
N GLN A 166 -3.60 13.33 19.45
CA GLN A 166 -4.42 12.26 20.03
C GLN A 166 -5.34 12.83 21.11
N ASN A 167 -6.60 12.39 21.20
CA ASN A 167 -7.51 12.79 22.28
C ASN A 167 -6.87 12.58 23.65
N SER A 168 -6.87 13.61 24.51
CA SER A 168 -6.15 13.59 25.79
C SER A 168 -6.66 12.50 26.73
N THR A 169 -7.95 12.18 26.72
CA THR A 169 -8.53 11.10 27.54
C THR A 169 -8.05 9.75 27.02
N LEU A 170 -8.26 9.45 25.73
CA LEU A 170 -7.78 8.22 25.09
C LEU A 170 -6.27 7.98 25.30
N ASN A 171 -5.44 9.02 25.08
CA ASN A 171 -3.99 8.98 25.25
C ASN A 171 -3.55 8.63 26.68
N GLN A 172 -4.36 8.91 27.70
CA GLN A 172 -3.99 8.74 29.11
C GLN A 172 -4.75 7.60 29.80
N GLY A 173 -5.91 7.22 29.28
CA GLY A 173 -6.71 6.07 29.68
C GLY A 173 -6.43 4.86 28.78
N THR A 174 -7.45 4.38 28.07
CA THR A 174 -7.46 3.04 27.45
C THR A 174 -6.35 2.78 26.43
N TRP A 175 -5.83 3.81 25.73
CA TRP A 175 -4.67 3.62 24.84
C TRP A 175 -3.37 3.42 25.64
N ASN A 176 -3.19 4.16 26.74
CA ASN A 176 -2.08 3.96 27.65
C ASN A 176 -2.17 2.60 28.37
N ASP A 177 -3.38 2.12 28.69
CA ASP A 177 -3.58 0.79 29.26
C ASP A 177 -3.23 -0.32 28.25
N TYR A 178 -3.55 -0.12 26.96
CA TYR A 178 -3.09 -1.01 25.90
C TYR A 178 -1.55 -1.05 25.80
N GLU A 179 -0.89 0.11 25.75
CA GLU A 179 0.57 0.21 25.68
C GLU A 179 1.27 -0.38 26.91
N THR A 180 0.78 -0.10 28.12
CA THR A 180 1.46 -0.48 29.36
C THR A 180 1.10 -1.88 29.85
N THR A 181 -0.15 -2.31 29.69
CA THR A 181 -0.67 -3.55 30.26
C THR A 181 -0.90 -4.61 29.19
N THR A 182 -1.69 -4.33 28.14
CA THR A 182 -2.01 -5.34 27.12
C THR A 182 -0.76 -5.80 26.37
N MET A 183 0.11 -4.88 25.94
CA MET A 183 1.35 -5.23 25.26
C MET A 183 2.30 -6.07 26.13
N ALA A 184 2.38 -5.78 27.44
CA ALA A 184 3.19 -6.54 28.38
C ALA A 184 2.67 -7.97 28.58
N LEU A 185 1.34 -8.14 28.68
CA LEU A 185 0.69 -9.45 28.82
C LEU A 185 0.84 -10.30 27.54
N GLN A 186 0.50 -9.74 26.37
CA GLN A 186 0.56 -10.47 25.10
C GLN A 186 1.99 -10.91 24.73
N THR A 187 2.99 -10.11 25.13
CA THR A 187 4.42 -10.35 24.86
C THR A 187 5.07 -11.38 25.81
N GLN A 188 4.33 -11.96 26.76
CA GLN A 188 4.88 -13.03 27.61
C GLN A 188 5.29 -14.26 26.78
N GLY A 189 6.50 -14.78 27.02
CA GLY A 189 7.06 -15.94 26.31
C GLY A 189 7.49 -15.68 24.86
N CYS A 190 7.60 -14.41 24.44
CA CYS A 190 8.03 -14.03 23.09
C CYS A 190 9.55 -13.82 23.02
N ASN A 191 10.18 -14.34 21.97
CA ASN A 191 11.59 -14.10 21.68
C ASN A 191 11.79 -12.70 21.09
N ILE A 192 10.87 -12.30 20.21
CA ILE A 192 10.81 -10.99 19.58
C ILE A 192 9.35 -10.64 19.27
N THR A 193 8.98 -9.37 19.47
CA THR A 193 7.65 -8.85 19.13
C THR A 193 7.80 -7.64 18.23
N TYR A 194 7.29 -7.75 17.01
CA TYR A 194 7.20 -6.66 16.04
C TYR A 194 5.85 -5.96 16.22
N VAL A 195 5.84 -4.64 16.13
CA VAL A 195 4.65 -3.81 16.33
C VAL A 195 4.60 -2.74 15.25
N ILE A 196 3.43 -2.57 14.64
CA ILE A 196 3.13 -1.48 13.71
C ILE A 196 1.94 -0.73 14.27
N VAL A 197 2.14 0.54 14.60
CA VAL A 197 1.08 1.44 15.07
C VAL A 197 0.83 2.47 13.99
N GLY A 198 -0.42 2.78 13.68
CA GLY A 198 -0.78 3.71 12.61
C GLY A 198 -1.97 4.59 12.94
N ALA A 199 -2.17 5.58 12.07
CA ALA A 199 -3.17 6.62 12.24
C ALA A 199 -3.96 6.82 10.93
N VAL A 200 -5.28 6.65 11.01
CA VAL A 200 -6.19 6.92 9.89
C VAL A 200 -6.44 8.43 9.86
N PRO A 201 -6.17 9.15 8.74
CA PRO A 201 -6.45 10.57 8.65
C PRO A 201 -7.91 10.93 9.00
N GLY A 202 -8.09 12.10 9.60
CA GLY A 202 -9.40 12.65 9.93
C GLY A 202 -9.75 13.88 9.10
N ASN A 203 -10.91 14.48 9.39
CA ASN A 203 -11.39 15.68 8.69
C ASN A 203 -11.03 17.00 9.41
N THR A 204 -10.48 16.91 10.64
CA THR A 204 -10.09 18.05 11.48
C THR A 204 -8.57 18.23 11.52
N TYR A 205 -8.13 19.43 11.91
CA TYR A 205 -6.72 19.83 11.89
C TYR A 205 -6.43 20.81 13.04
N ILE A 206 -5.19 20.80 13.54
CA ILE A 206 -4.65 21.82 14.44
C ILE A 206 -3.76 22.81 13.67
N SER A 207 -3.25 23.85 14.36
CA SER A 207 -2.31 24.85 13.83
C SER A 207 -2.71 25.40 12.46
N SER A 208 -3.86 26.08 12.40
CA SER A 208 -4.38 26.72 11.17
C SER A 208 -4.38 25.80 9.93
N ARG A 209 -4.85 24.54 10.12
CA ARG A 209 -4.90 23.46 9.11
C ARG A 209 -3.56 22.85 8.69
N ARG A 210 -2.47 23.04 9.44
CA ARG A 210 -1.15 22.47 9.12
C ARG A 210 -1.01 20.98 9.41
N VAL A 211 -1.51 20.51 10.56
CA VAL A 211 -1.36 19.12 11.02
C VAL A 211 -2.74 18.48 11.19
N ASN A 212 -2.94 17.32 10.58
CA ASN A 212 -4.20 16.59 10.63
C ASN A 212 -4.41 15.92 11.99
N VAL A 213 -5.64 15.97 12.51
CA VAL A 213 -6.06 15.14 13.62
C VAL A 213 -6.58 13.82 13.02
N PRO A 214 -5.99 12.65 13.32
CA PRO A 214 -6.49 11.39 12.79
C PRO A 214 -7.88 11.08 13.34
N SER A 215 -8.68 10.33 12.57
CA SER A 215 -9.99 9.84 12.99
C SER A 215 -9.87 8.59 13.86
N HIS A 216 -8.89 7.74 13.59
CA HIS A 216 -8.63 6.50 14.33
C HIS A 216 -7.13 6.29 14.53
N ILE A 217 -6.78 5.60 15.61
CA ILE A 217 -5.43 5.08 15.87
C ILE A 217 -5.55 3.56 16.02
N TRP A 218 -4.60 2.83 15.46
CA TRP A 218 -4.61 1.37 15.45
C TRP A 218 -3.22 0.81 15.70
N SER A 219 -3.14 -0.42 16.18
CA SER A 219 -1.90 -1.15 16.37
C SER A 219 -2.08 -2.61 15.96
N ALA A 220 -1.09 -3.14 15.25
CA ALA A 220 -0.97 -4.54 14.86
C ALA A 220 0.36 -5.08 15.41
N ALA A 221 0.35 -6.24 16.06
CA ALA A 221 1.55 -6.84 16.61
C ALA A 221 1.63 -8.34 16.32
N CYS A 222 2.86 -8.81 16.12
CA CYS A 222 3.17 -10.23 16.04
C CYS A 222 4.35 -10.58 16.96
N CYS A 223 4.14 -11.57 17.80
CA CYS A 223 5.10 -12.16 18.70
C CYS A 223 5.58 -13.50 18.14
N GLN A 224 6.89 -13.65 17.96
CA GLN A 224 7.51 -14.91 17.60
C GLN A 224 7.91 -15.67 18.87
N THR A 225 7.44 -16.90 19.02
CA THR A 225 7.82 -17.83 20.10
C THR A 225 8.66 -18.99 19.53
N ASN A 226 9.11 -19.90 20.39
CA ASN A 226 9.75 -21.15 19.97
C ASN A 226 8.80 -22.12 19.25
N THR A 227 7.48 -21.94 19.38
CA THR A 227 6.45 -22.88 18.92
C THR A 227 5.55 -22.32 17.80
N GLY A 228 5.72 -21.05 17.42
CA GLY A 228 4.91 -20.41 16.38
C GLY A 228 4.88 -18.89 16.51
N MET A 229 3.76 -18.30 16.07
CA MET A 229 3.56 -16.85 16.10
C MET A 229 2.20 -16.50 16.73
N LYS A 230 2.21 -15.67 17.77
CA LYS A 230 1.01 -15.04 18.34
C LYS A 230 0.77 -13.70 17.64
N THR A 231 -0.46 -13.36 17.33
CA THR A 231 -0.81 -12.07 16.70
C THR A 231 -2.02 -11.44 17.36
N TRP A 232 -2.06 -10.11 17.41
CA TRP A 232 -3.22 -9.34 17.88
C TRP A 232 -3.26 -7.96 17.20
N ALA A 233 -4.45 -7.38 17.15
CA ALA A 233 -4.67 -6.03 16.69
C ALA A 233 -5.58 -5.26 17.66
N VAL A 234 -5.49 -3.93 17.61
CA VAL A 234 -6.44 -3.02 18.24
C VAL A 234 -6.72 -1.81 17.36
N ILE A 235 -7.89 -1.21 17.54
CA ILE A 235 -8.27 0.08 16.94
C ILE A 235 -9.07 0.93 17.94
N ALA A 236 -8.93 2.25 17.87
CA ALA A 236 -9.68 3.21 18.68
C ALA A 236 -10.10 4.41 17.82
N GLU A 237 -11.33 4.91 18.01
CA GLU A 237 -11.74 6.22 17.49
C GLU A 237 -11.05 7.32 18.30
N ASN A 238 -10.39 8.27 17.63
CA ASN A 238 -9.60 9.34 18.27
C ASN A 238 -10.46 10.48 18.87
N ASN A 239 -11.61 10.12 19.41
CA ASN A 239 -12.58 10.99 20.08
C ASN A 239 -13.30 10.26 21.25
N ARG A 240 -13.00 8.98 21.49
CA ARG A 240 -13.59 8.11 22.51
C ARG A 240 -12.48 7.41 23.27
N ASP A 241 -12.61 7.31 24.58
CA ASP A 241 -11.68 6.54 25.42
C ASP A 241 -12.08 5.06 25.41
N GLN A 242 -11.93 4.43 24.24
CA GLN A 242 -12.27 3.02 24.05
C GLN A 242 -11.34 2.38 23.00
N VAL A 243 -10.68 1.29 23.39
CA VAL A 243 -9.89 0.43 22.51
C VAL A 243 -10.67 -0.84 22.19
N GLN A 244 -10.85 -1.13 20.91
CA GLN A 244 -11.44 -2.36 20.40
C GLN A 244 -10.33 -3.37 20.08
N ASN A 245 -10.40 -4.57 20.66
CA ASN A 245 -9.54 -5.70 20.29
C ASN A 245 -10.02 -6.37 19.00
N LEU A 246 -9.10 -6.72 18.12
CA LEU A 246 -9.35 -7.34 16.81
C LEU A 246 -8.30 -8.41 16.49
N THR A 247 -8.62 -9.31 15.56
CA THR A 247 -7.64 -10.08 14.80
C THR A 247 -6.99 -9.21 13.71
N LEU A 248 -5.85 -9.66 13.16
CA LEU A 248 -5.20 -8.96 12.04
C LEU A 248 -6.12 -8.82 10.80
N ALA A 249 -6.94 -9.84 10.51
CA ALA A 249 -7.85 -9.83 9.36
C ALA A 249 -9.04 -8.87 9.53
N GLU A 250 -9.58 -8.77 10.75
CA GLU A 250 -10.61 -7.77 11.06
C GLU A 250 -10.04 -6.35 11.00
N LEU A 251 -8.81 -6.14 11.52
CA LEU A 251 -8.14 -4.85 11.38
C LEU A 251 -7.90 -4.49 9.91
N GLU A 252 -7.37 -5.41 9.09
CA GLU A 252 -7.18 -5.17 7.65
C GLU A 252 -8.50 -4.81 6.94
N THR A 253 -9.59 -5.47 7.30
CA THR A 253 -10.94 -5.17 6.82
C THR A 253 -11.38 -3.76 7.22
N SER A 254 -11.24 -3.39 8.50
CA SER A 254 -11.56 -2.06 9.01
C SER A 254 -10.71 -0.96 8.37
N LEU A 255 -9.40 -1.15 8.25
CA LEU A 255 -8.49 -0.18 7.62
C LEU A 255 -8.80 -0.01 6.13
N THR A 256 -9.14 -1.09 5.42
CA THR A 256 -9.53 -1.03 4.00
C THR A 256 -10.76 -0.14 3.80
N GLN A 257 -11.75 -0.22 4.68
CA GLN A 257 -12.92 0.66 4.68
C GLN A 257 -12.54 2.10 5.03
N LEU A 258 -11.79 2.29 6.12
CA LEU A 258 -11.44 3.60 6.69
C LEU A 258 -10.52 4.46 5.80
N TYR A 259 -9.51 3.86 5.17
CA TYR A 259 -8.62 4.57 4.23
C TYR A 259 -9.30 4.89 2.89
N GLY A 260 -10.53 4.41 2.66
CA GLY A 260 -11.26 4.67 1.42
C GLY A 260 -10.66 4.00 0.18
N LYS A 261 -9.53 3.29 0.27
CA LYS A 261 -9.03 2.43 -0.82
C LYS A 261 -9.89 1.18 -1.01
N GLY A 262 -10.72 0.82 -0.01
CA GLY A 262 -11.87 -0.06 -0.14
C GLY A 262 -13.08 0.57 -0.83
N LYS A 263 -13.12 1.90 -1.03
CA LYS A 263 -13.95 2.49 -2.09
C LYS A 263 -13.27 2.29 -3.43
N CYS A 264 -13.33 1.04 -3.89
CA CYS A 264 -14.18 0.74 -5.03
C CYS A 264 -14.78 2.01 -5.65
N TRP A 265 -14.22 2.49 -6.77
CA TRP A 265 -15.07 3.12 -7.77
C TRP A 265 -15.97 2.00 -8.32
N VAL A 266 -17.04 1.69 -7.58
CA VAL A 266 -18.23 1.15 -8.24
C VAL A 266 -18.64 2.26 -9.19
N ILE A 267 -18.36 2.10 -10.48
CA ILE A 267 -18.89 2.99 -11.53
C ILE A 267 -20.37 2.62 -11.73
N GLY A 268 -21.13 2.82 -10.66
CA GLY A 268 -22.56 3.07 -10.61
C GLY A 268 -22.68 4.56 -10.26
N ASP A 269 -22.81 5.48 -11.22
CA ASP A 269 -23.35 5.27 -12.55
C ASP A 269 -22.38 5.64 -13.68
N VAL A 270 -22.35 4.81 -14.73
CA VAL A 270 -21.89 5.25 -16.05
C VAL A 270 -22.91 6.30 -16.51
N PRO A 271 -22.53 7.55 -16.82
CA PRO A 271 -23.47 8.57 -17.26
C PRO A 271 -24.30 8.05 -18.43
N ASP A 272 -25.62 8.28 -18.45
CA ASP A 272 -26.50 7.67 -19.44
C ASP A 272 -26.03 7.92 -20.89
N ALA A 273 -25.51 9.12 -21.15
CA ALA A 273 -24.90 9.50 -22.43
C ALA A 273 -23.70 8.62 -22.87
N TRP A 274 -22.98 8.00 -21.93
CA TRP A 274 -21.88 7.08 -22.23
C TRP A 274 -22.37 5.65 -22.49
N SER A 275 -23.56 5.28 -21.96
CA SER A 275 -24.18 3.98 -22.22
C SER A 275 -24.69 3.85 -23.67
N LEU A 276 -25.04 4.97 -24.31
CA LEU A 276 -25.49 5.05 -25.69
C LEU A 276 -24.40 4.60 -26.68
N ALA A 277 -24.81 3.84 -27.70
CA ALA A 277 -23.95 3.43 -28.81
C ALA A 277 -24.75 3.43 -30.11
N ILE A 278 -24.21 4.06 -31.16
CA ILE A 278 -24.86 4.04 -32.49
C ILE A 278 -24.69 2.65 -33.08
N VAL A 279 -25.80 1.99 -33.43
CA VAL A 279 -25.79 0.64 -34.00
C VAL A 279 -25.77 0.74 -35.53
N THR A 280 -24.61 0.47 -36.14
CA THR A 280 -24.52 0.41 -37.61
C THR A 280 -24.62 -1.03 -38.12
N PRO A 281 -25.47 -1.32 -39.13
CA PRO A 281 -25.55 -2.65 -39.73
C PRO A 281 -24.40 -2.85 -40.73
N SER A 282 -23.46 -3.73 -40.39
CA SER A 282 -22.33 -4.11 -41.24
C SER A 282 -22.60 -5.44 -41.94
N HIS A 283 -22.70 -5.43 -43.27
CA HIS A 283 -22.93 -6.65 -44.06
C HIS A 283 -21.75 -7.63 -43.95
N LYS A 284 -22.02 -8.92 -43.66
CA LYS A 284 -20.98 -9.94 -43.46
C LYS A 284 -20.75 -10.82 -44.69
N LYS A 285 -21.81 -11.47 -45.19
CA LYS A 285 -21.81 -12.34 -46.39
C LYS A 285 -23.24 -12.70 -46.80
N GLY A 286 -23.48 -13.10 -48.05
CA GLY A 286 -24.79 -13.56 -48.53
C GLY A 286 -25.73 -12.43 -48.97
N CYS A 287 -27.00 -12.77 -49.28
CA CYS A 287 -27.97 -11.82 -49.84
C CYS A 287 -28.23 -10.61 -48.91
N LYS A 288 -28.20 -9.40 -49.48
CA LYS A 288 -28.41 -8.12 -48.77
C LYS A 288 -29.86 -7.90 -48.30
N ALA A 289 -30.84 -8.64 -48.84
CA ALA A 289 -32.24 -8.55 -48.39
C ALA A 289 -32.50 -9.29 -47.05
N ASN A 290 -31.59 -10.17 -46.61
CA ASN A 290 -31.76 -10.91 -45.37
C ASN A 290 -31.02 -10.20 -44.21
N LEU A 291 -31.79 -9.68 -43.25
CA LEU A 291 -31.29 -9.01 -42.05
C LEU A 291 -30.30 -9.86 -41.22
N GLY A 292 -30.44 -11.19 -41.23
CA GLY A 292 -29.52 -12.11 -40.55
C GLY A 292 -28.09 -12.14 -41.13
N ASN A 293 -27.87 -11.55 -42.30
CA ASN A 293 -26.54 -11.41 -42.92
C ASN A 293 -25.78 -10.15 -42.46
N TYR A 294 -26.39 -9.31 -41.62
CA TYR A 294 -25.78 -8.11 -41.05
C TYR A 294 -25.32 -8.34 -39.61
N ARG A 295 -24.11 -7.86 -39.30
CA ARG A 295 -23.61 -7.72 -37.94
C ARG A 295 -24.03 -6.35 -37.41
N ARG A 296 -24.61 -6.30 -36.21
CA ARG A 296 -24.72 -5.05 -35.45
C ARG A 296 -23.33 -4.63 -34.98
N VAL A 297 -22.87 -3.46 -35.39
CA VAL A 297 -21.62 -2.84 -34.92
C VAL A 297 -21.99 -1.69 -33.99
N HIS A 298 -21.65 -1.82 -32.71
CA HIS A 298 -21.91 -0.80 -31.70
C HIS A 298 -20.77 0.22 -31.70
N LEU A 299 -21.04 1.44 -32.15
CA LEU A 299 -20.12 2.56 -32.05
C LEU A 299 -20.28 3.22 -30.68
N ALA A 300 -19.47 2.77 -29.73
CA ALA A 300 -19.34 3.37 -28.41
C ALA A 300 -18.83 4.84 -28.50
N SER A 301 -19.29 5.67 -27.56
CA SER A 301 -18.84 7.05 -27.38
C SER A 301 -17.33 7.14 -27.10
N LEU A 302 -16.70 8.28 -27.41
CA LEU A 302 -15.27 8.48 -27.19
C LEU A 302 -14.86 8.32 -25.69
N PRO A 303 -15.59 8.88 -24.70
CA PRO A 303 -15.27 8.66 -23.30
C PRO A 303 -15.35 7.18 -22.90
N ARG A 304 -16.37 6.45 -23.37
CA ARG A 304 -16.51 5.01 -23.16
C ARG A 304 -15.32 4.23 -23.71
N LYS A 305 -14.89 4.52 -24.94
CA LYS A 305 -13.71 3.87 -25.55
C LYS A 305 -12.43 4.13 -24.77
N VAL A 306 -12.19 5.36 -24.32
CA VAL A 306 -11.02 5.70 -23.49
C VAL A 306 -11.07 4.94 -22.16
N MET A 307 -12.22 4.92 -21.49
CA MET A 307 -12.41 4.20 -20.23
C MET A 307 -12.20 2.69 -20.39
N GLU A 308 -12.76 2.08 -21.44
CA GLU A 308 -12.58 0.67 -21.78
C GLU A 308 -11.11 0.32 -22.06
N GLN A 309 -10.35 1.20 -22.72
CA GLN A 309 -8.90 1.00 -22.91
C GLN A 309 -8.11 1.09 -21.61
N ILE A 310 -8.45 2.01 -20.70
CA ILE A 310 -7.83 2.11 -19.38
C ILE A 310 -8.11 0.84 -18.57
N VAL A 311 -9.37 0.41 -18.48
CA VAL A 311 -9.78 -0.82 -17.79
C VAL A 311 -9.08 -2.05 -18.38
N LEU A 312 -9.06 -2.18 -19.70
CA LEU A 312 -8.37 -3.27 -20.40
C LEU A 312 -6.87 -3.27 -20.08
N SER A 313 -6.22 -2.10 -20.03
CA SER A 313 -4.79 -2.00 -19.72
C SER A 313 -4.47 -2.48 -18.30
N VAL A 314 -5.28 -2.10 -17.30
CA VAL A 314 -5.14 -2.53 -15.90
C VAL A 314 -5.39 -4.03 -15.74
N ILE A 315 -6.46 -4.57 -16.33
CA ILE A 315 -6.78 -6.00 -16.30
C ILE A 315 -5.66 -6.82 -16.98
N THR A 316 -5.17 -6.36 -18.15
CA THR A 316 -4.12 -7.04 -18.89
C THR A 316 -2.81 -7.07 -18.10
N TRP A 317 -2.45 -5.98 -17.44
CA TRP A 317 -1.28 -5.90 -16.58
C TRP A 317 -1.38 -6.86 -15.39
N HIS A 318 -2.48 -6.81 -14.64
CA HIS A 318 -2.71 -7.68 -13.47
C HIS A 318 -2.68 -9.18 -13.84
N ILE A 319 -3.29 -9.58 -14.96
CA ILE A 319 -3.33 -10.98 -15.40
C ILE A 319 -1.96 -11.47 -15.93
N GLN A 320 -1.13 -10.56 -16.45
CA GLN A 320 0.25 -10.88 -16.84
C GLN A 320 1.16 -11.09 -15.63
N ASP A 321 1.03 -10.25 -14.60
CA ASP A 321 1.81 -10.34 -13.35
C ASP A 321 1.45 -11.57 -12.50
N SER A 322 0.15 -11.87 -12.38
CA SER A 322 -0.38 -12.98 -11.56
C SER A 322 -0.25 -14.39 -12.17
N GLN A 323 0.42 -14.55 -13.32
CA GLN A 323 0.55 -15.80 -14.09
C GLN A 323 -0.78 -16.52 -14.42
N GLY A 324 -1.92 -15.81 -14.40
CA GLY A 324 -3.25 -16.42 -14.55
C GLY A 324 -3.57 -17.02 -15.93
N ILE A 325 -2.76 -16.71 -16.96
CA ILE A 325 -2.89 -17.25 -18.32
C ILE A 325 -1.76 -18.25 -18.57
N SER A 326 -2.14 -19.47 -18.98
CA SER A 326 -1.21 -20.53 -19.38
C SER A 326 -0.14 -20.03 -20.36
N PRO A 327 1.16 -20.39 -20.19
CA PRO A 327 2.21 -20.10 -21.16
C PRO A 327 1.83 -20.49 -22.60
N SER A 328 1.09 -21.58 -22.80
CA SER A 328 0.64 -22.07 -24.11
C SER A 328 -0.46 -21.22 -24.77
N GLN A 329 -1.12 -20.31 -24.05
CA GLN A 329 -2.09 -19.40 -24.68
C GLN A 329 -1.33 -18.26 -25.38
N GLN A 330 -1.41 -18.23 -26.71
CA GLN A 330 -0.74 -17.22 -27.53
C GLN A 330 -1.67 -16.11 -28.06
N ARG A 331 -2.99 -16.32 -28.07
CA ARG A 331 -3.95 -15.29 -28.50
C ARG A 331 -4.32 -14.36 -27.35
N PHE A 332 -4.47 -13.07 -27.65
CA PHE A 332 -4.79 -11.99 -26.70
C PHE A 332 -3.71 -11.68 -25.66
N ARG A 333 -2.44 -12.05 -25.93
CA ARG A 333 -1.27 -11.57 -25.20
C ARG A 333 -0.53 -10.52 -26.02
N LYS A 334 0.21 -9.65 -25.33
CA LYS A 334 1.01 -8.60 -25.95
C LYS A 334 2.35 -9.21 -26.38
N GLY A 335 2.76 -8.99 -27.63
CA GLY A 335 4.00 -9.54 -28.16
C GLY A 335 3.92 -11.00 -28.61
N THR A 336 2.71 -11.53 -28.85
CA THR A 336 2.49 -12.85 -29.45
C THR A 336 1.56 -12.75 -30.65
N SER A 337 1.84 -13.53 -31.69
CA SER A 337 1.16 -13.52 -32.98
C SER A 337 0.54 -14.89 -33.30
N CYS A 338 -0.36 -14.91 -34.30
CA CYS A 338 -0.92 -16.17 -34.78
C CYS A 338 0.11 -17.02 -35.55
N LEU A 339 1.19 -16.40 -36.03
CA LEU A 339 2.27 -17.07 -36.78
C LEU A 339 3.22 -17.79 -35.82
N GLU A 340 3.65 -17.15 -34.73
CA GLU A 340 4.45 -17.80 -33.67
C GLU A 340 3.72 -19.01 -33.07
N ASN A 341 2.39 -18.93 -32.95
CA ASN A 341 1.58 -20.06 -32.49
C ASN A 341 1.55 -21.22 -33.49
N LEU A 342 1.56 -20.92 -34.80
CA LEU A 342 1.64 -21.95 -35.83
C LEU A 342 3.02 -22.59 -35.87
N ILE A 343 4.09 -21.78 -35.79
CA ILE A 343 5.49 -22.25 -35.74
C ILE A 343 5.71 -23.14 -34.51
N SER A 344 5.27 -22.70 -33.32
CA SER A 344 5.39 -23.46 -32.08
C SER A 344 4.57 -24.75 -32.07
N PHE A 345 3.45 -24.80 -32.81
CA PHE A 345 2.66 -26.01 -33.00
C PHE A 345 3.33 -26.97 -33.99
N ASP A 346 3.88 -26.45 -35.09
CA ASP A 346 4.58 -27.23 -36.12
C ASP A 346 5.80 -27.94 -35.51
N ASP A 347 6.64 -27.21 -34.77
CA ASP A 347 7.80 -27.71 -34.03
C ASP A 347 7.45 -28.84 -33.03
N GLN A 348 6.32 -28.72 -32.32
CA GLN A 348 5.79 -29.76 -31.43
C GLN A 348 5.31 -31.01 -32.18
N MET A 349 4.91 -30.88 -33.44
CA MET A 349 4.45 -31.99 -34.28
C MET A 349 5.61 -32.68 -35.02
N THR A 350 6.63 -31.93 -35.43
CA THR A 350 7.79 -32.45 -36.19
C THR A 350 8.83 -33.12 -35.29
N SER A 351 9.19 -32.53 -34.13
CA SER A 351 10.22 -33.07 -33.23
C SER A 351 10.02 -34.56 -32.87
N PRO A 352 8.80 -35.04 -32.50
CA PRO A 352 8.58 -36.46 -32.26
C PRO A 352 8.75 -37.34 -33.51
N VAL A 353 8.38 -36.82 -34.69
CA VAL A 353 8.48 -37.53 -35.97
C VAL A 353 9.94 -37.67 -36.41
N ASP A 354 10.76 -36.64 -36.21
CA ASP A 354 12.21 -36.67 -36.44
C ASP A 354 12.93 -37.67 -35.52
N GLU A 355 12.42 -37.86 -34.30
CA GLU A 355 12.85 -38.92 -33.36
C GLU A 355 12.26 -40.31 -33.68
N GLY A 356 11.56 -40.47 -34.80
CA GLY A 356 10.96 -41.75 -35.23
C GLY A 356 9.72 -42.19 -34.43
N ARG A 357 9.10 -41.29 -33.65
CA ARG A 357 7.87 -41.55 -32.89
C ARG A 357 6.64 -41.12 -33.68
N GLY A 358 5.55 -41.89 -33.56
CA GLY A 358 4.25 -41.48 -34.09
C GLY A 358 3.66 -40.33 -33.28
N CYS A 359 3.11 -39.32 -33.97
CA CYS A 359 2.44 -38.17 -33.36
C CYS A 359 0.98 -38.06 -33.87
N ALA A 360 0.06 -37.61 -33.00
CA ALA A 360 -1.34 -37.41 -33.34
C ALA A 360 -1.89 -36.16 -32.64
N ASN A 361 -2.64 -35.34 -33.37
CA ASN A 361 -3.21 -34.09 -32.89
C ASN A 361 -4.74 -34.17 -32.82
N VAL A 362 -5.33 -33.60 -31.77
CA VAL A 362 -6.78 -33.47 -31.59
C VAL A 362 -7.15 -31.99 -31.46
N CYS A 363 -7.65 -31.40 -32.54
CA CYS A 363 -8.18 -30.04 -32.52
C CYS A 363 -9.66 -30.02 -32.15
N LEU A 364 -10.03 -29.16 -31.19
CA LEU A 364 -11.41 -28.90 -30.79
C LEU A 364 -11.83 -27.50 -31.24
N ASP A 365 -12.85 -27.41 -32.12
CA ASP A 365 -13.45 -26.12 -32.51
C ASP A 365 -14.76 -25.87 -31.74
N PHE A 366 -14.88 -24.69 -31.15
CA PHE A 366 -16.01 -24.29 -30.32
C PHE A 366 -16.95 -23.36 -31.08
N ASN A 367 -18.03 -23.93 -31.60
CA ASN A 367 -19.06 -23.18 -32.31
C ASN A 367 -19.63 -22.04 -31.46
N LYS A 368 -19.55 -20.80 -31.97
CA LYS A 368 -20.00 -19.55 -31.29
C LYS A 368 -19.42 -19.36 -29.87
N SER A 369 -18.16 -19.71 -29.65
CA SER A 369 -17.46 -19.62 -28.34
C SER A 369 -17.71 -18.37 -27.49
N PHE A 370 -17.87 -17.18 -28.08
CA PHE A 370 -18.18 -15.94 -27.34
C PHE A 370 -19.67 -15.74 -27.01
N GLY A 371 -20.58 -16.44 -27.69
CA GLY A 371 -22.02 -16.35 -27.51
C GLY A 371 -22.63 -17.46 -26.64
N THR A 372 -21.82 -18.43 -26.20
CA THR A 372 -22.23 -19.56 -25.36
C THR A 372 -21.76 -19.46 -23.91
N VAL A 373 -20.84 -18.54 -23.60
CA VAL A 373 -20.37 -18.28 -22.22
C VAL A 373 -21.41 -17.45 -21.48
N THR A 374 -21.87 -17.94 -20.32
CA THR A 374 -22.82 -17.21 -19.48
C THR A 374 -22.14 -16.03 -18.79
N HIS A 375 -22.89 -14.94 -18.56
CA HIS A 375 -22.38 -13.78 -17.84
C HIS A 375 -21.92 -14.11 -16.41
N GLY A 376 -22.51 -15.11 -15.73
CA GLY A 376 -22.07 -15.56 -14.41
C GLY A 376 -20.62 -16.03 -14.40
N ILE A 377 -20.29 -16.98 -15.29
CA ILE A 377 -18.92 -17.52 -15.44
C ILE A 377 -17.92 -16.41 -15.81
N LEU A 378 -18.35 -15.45 -16.65
CA LEU A 378 -17.52 -14.31 -17.06
C LEU A 378 -17.18 -13.37 -15.88
N MET A 379 -18.07 -13.24 -14.88
CA MET A 379 -17.87 -12.41 -13.70
C MET A 379 -17.10 -13.12 -12.57
N GLU A 380 -17.23 -14.44 -12.47
CA GLU A 380 -16.52 -15.24 -11.45
C GLU A 380 -15.04 -15.43 -11.77
N LYS A 381 -14.69 -15.73 -13.04
CA LYS A 381 -13.30 -15.99 -13.44
C LYS A 381 -12.31 -14.90 -13.03
N PRO A 382 -12.55 -13.59 -13.27
CA PRO A 382 -11.63 -12.55 -12.85
C PRO A 382 -11.40 -12.50 -11.33
N SER A 383 -12.44 -12.76 -10.54
CA SER A 383 -12.33 -12.81 -9.07
C SER A 383 -11.42 -13.97 -8.61
N ALA A 384 -11.43 -15.10 -9.32
CA ALA A 384 -10.54 -16.23 -9.06
C ALA A 384 -9.05 -15.91 -9.36
N TYR A 385 -8.77 -14.92 -10.19
CA TYR A 385 -7.41 -14.41 -10.46
C TYR A 385 -7.04 -13.19 -9.59
N GLY A 386 -7.72 -13.00 -8.45
CA GLY A 386 -7.40 -11.95 -7.49
C GLY A 386 -7.77 -10.53 -7.93
N LEU A 387 -8.52 -10.36 -9.04
CA LEU A 387 -9.10 -9.06 -9.37
C LEU A 387 -10.22 -8.76 -8.38
N GLN A 388 -10.02 -7.71 -7.57
CA GLN A 388 -11.01 -7.26 -6.61
C GLN A 388 -12.35 -6.96 -7.30
N ARG A 389 -13.45 -7.14 -6.57
CA ARG A 389 -14.84 -6.88 -7.03
C ARG A 389 -15.04 -5.46 -7.61
N CYS A 390 -14.14 -4.54 -7.29
CA CYS A 390 -14.07 -3.17 -7.78
C CYS A 390 -13.71 -3.05 -9.26
N SER A 391 -12.74 -3.84 -9.74
CA SER A 391 -12.35 -3.87 -11.16
C SER A 391 -13.51 -4.34 -12.05
N LEU A 392 -14.39 -5.17 -11.49
CA LEU A 392 -15.53 -5.79 -12.16
C LEU A 392 -16.81 -4.96 -12.13
N GLY A 393 -16.83 -3.80 -11.45
CA GLY A 393 -18.00 -2.92 -11.40
C GLY A 393 -18.38 -2.40 -12.78
N TRP A 394 -17.39 -2.04 -13.60
CA TRP A 394 -17.58 -1.64 -14.99
C TRP A 394 -18.11 -2.78 -15.85
N ASP A 395 -17.53 -3.97 -15.77
CA ASP A 395 -17.98 -5.13 -16.56
C ASP A 395 -19.41 -5.53 -16.21
N ARG A 396 -19.76 -5.54 -14.92
CA ARG A 396 -21.13 -5.85 -14.48
C ARG A 396 -22.15 -4.89 -15.11
N ASN A 397 -21.89 -3.59 -15.04
CA ASN A 397 -22.80 -2.58 -15.58
C ASN A 397 -22.75 -2.55 -17.12
N SER A 398 -21.59 -2.72 -17.76
CA SER A 398 -21.46 -2.76 -19.23
C SER A 398 -22.13 -4.00 -19.86
N LEU A 399 -22.15 -5.13 -19.14
CA LEU A 399 -22.80 -6.38 -19.60
C LEU A 399 -24.31 -6.41 -19.28
N MET A 400 -24.76 -5.81 -18.18
CA MET A 400 -26.19 -5.74 -17.81
C MET A 400 -26.92 -4.58 -18.49
N SER A 401 -26.29 -3.40 -18.58
CA SER A 401 -26.80 -2.24 -19.31
C SER A 401 -26.50 -2.39 -20.80
N ARG A 402 -27.38 -3.09 -21.51
CA ARG A 402 -27.42 -3.01 -22.98
C ARG A 402 -27.45 -1.53 -23.40
N PRO A 403 -26.71 -1.12 -24.45
CA PRO A 403 -26.81 0.24 -24.98
C PRO A 403 -28.27 0.54 -25.28
N ARG A 404 -28.81 1.65 -24.75
CA ARG A 404 -30.17 2.08 -25.11
C ARG A 404 -30.14 2.42 -26.60
N GLU A 405 -30.97 1.72 -27.39
CA GLU A 405 -30.95 1.82 -28.84
C GLU A 405 -31.62 3.14 -29.27
N CYS A 406 -30.83 4.10 -29.75
CA CYS A 406 -31.33 5.19 -30.58
C CYS A 406 -31.29 4.73 -32.05
N TRP A 407 -32.45 4.75 -32.70
CA TRP A 407 -32.62 4.51 -34.13
C TRP A 407 -32.36 5.78 -34.94
#